data_AF-A0ABC8QLN1-F1
#
_entry.id   AF-A0ABC8QLN1-F1
#
_cell.length_a   1.000
_cell.length_b   1.000
_cell.length_c   1.000
_cell.angle_alpha   90.00
_cell.angle_beta   90.00
_cell.angle_gamma   90.00
#
_symmetry.space_group_name_H-M   'P 1'
#
loop_
_entity.id
_entity.type
_entity.pdbx_description
1 polymer ?
#
loop_
_entity_poly.entity_id
_entity_poly.type
_entity_poly.pdbx_seq_one_letter_code
_entity_poly.pdbx_strand_id
1 'polypeptide(L)'
;MATVALDCPITTHHLSSIAVSQKSSKTARVCTVRCSASISVSSDGGVAIGLGERPWKVADARLALEDGSIWRAKSFGASGTQVGEVVFNTSLTGYQEILTDPSYAGQFVLMTNPHIGNTGVNFDDVDTRAITRRLRQDGSLIGVLSTEESKTDEELLEMSRTWDIVGVDLISGVSCIAPYKWVNKTGSEWEFNFDGRDRETFHVIAYDFGIKHNILRRLASYGCNITVVPSTWPASETLKMKADGVIFSNGPGDPSAVPYAVKTVKEIIGKIPVFGICMGHQLLGQALGGKTFKMKFGHHGGNHPVRNLRNGCVEISAQNHNYAVDPASLPEGVEVTHVNLNDGTCAGLAFPKLKLMSLQYHPEASPGPHDSDTVFAEFVQLMRLEKQKA
;
A
#
# COMPACT_ATOMS: atom_id res chain seq x y z
N MET A 1 13.99 6.09 -5.32
CA MET A 1 14.52 4.71 -5.43
C MET A 1 14.90 4.43 -6.86
N ALA A 2 15.72 3.41 -7.12
CA ALA A 2 16.04 2.96 -8.48
C ALA A 2 15.08 1.82 -8.87
N THR A 3 13.91 2.18 -9.41
CA THR A 3 12.90 1.19 -9.80
C THR A 3 13.40 0.35 -10.98
N VAL A 4 13.54 -0.96 -10.76
CA VAL A 4 13.82 -1.95 -11.81
C VAL A 4 12.52 -2.69 -12.08
N ALA A 5 12.03 -2.64 -13.32
CA ALA A 5 10.71 -3.16 -13.70
C ALA A 5 10.84 -4.08 -14.92
N LEU A 6 10.07 -5.17 -14.95
CA LEU A 6 10.24 -6.28 -15.88
C LEU A 6 9.02 -6.52 -16.79
N ASP A 7 9.29 -6.69 -18.09
CA ASP A 7 8.36 -7.26 -19.07
C ASP A 7 8.67 -8.76 -19.27
N CYS A 8 7.63 -9.60 -19.11
CA CYS A 8 7.70 -11.06 -19.15
C CYS A 8 6.75 -11.58 -20.26
N PRO A 9 7.27 -12.12 -21.38
CA PRO A 9 6.43 -12.47 -22.53
C PRO A 9 5.49 -13.65 -22.25
N ILE A 10 4.25 -13.55 -22.72
CA ILE A 10 3.22 -14.58 -22.56
C ILE A 10 3.28 -15.57 -23.72
N THR A 11 3.55 -16.85 -23.44
CA THR A 11 3.38 -17.94 -24.40
C THR A 11 1.90 -18.27 -24.60
N THR A 12 1.27 -17.66 -25.60
CA THR A 12 -0.12 -17.95 -25.98
C THR A 12 -0.22 -19.21 -26.85
N HIS A 13 -0.92 -20.24 -26.38
CA HIS A 13 -1.40 -21.31 -27.27
C HIS A 13 -2.53 -20.75 -28.16
N HIS A 14 -2.49 -21.05 -29.46
CA HIS A 14 -3.50 -20.60 -30.41
C HIS A 14 -4.88 -21.21 -30.10
N LEU A 15 -5.88 -20.34 -29.90
CA LEU A 15 -7.29 -20.68 -30.08
C LEU A 15 -7.77 -20.05 -31.39
N SER A 16 -8.53 -20.82 -32.17
CA SER A 16 -8.99 -20.45 -33.50
C SER A 16 -10.15 -19.45 -33.48
N SER A 17 -10.26 -18.65 -34.54
CA SER A 17 -11.21 -17.54 -34.65
C SER A 17 -12.67 -18.00 -34.74
N ILE A 18 -13.54 -17.44 -33.89
CA ILE A 18 -15.00 -17.49 -34.06
C ILE A 18 -15.46 -16.19 -34.71
N ALA A 19 -16.11 -16.27 -35.88
CA ALA A 19 -16.65 -15.10 -36.57
C ALA A 19 -18.04 -14.72 -36.02
N VAL A 20 -18.27 -13.42 -35.78
CA VAL A 20 -19.57 -12.89 -35.33
C VAL A 20 -20.11 -11.88 -36.34
N SER A 21 -21.29 -12.16 -36.88
CA SER A 21 -21.97 -11.28 -37.84
C SER A 21 -22.69 -10.13 -37.14
N GLN A 22 -22.42 -8.89 -37.54
CA GLN A 22 -23.17 -7.72 -37.08
C GLN A 22 -24.40 -7.46 -37.96
N LYS A 23 -25.51 -7.04 -37.33
CA LYS A 23 -26.63 -6.35 -38.00
C LYS A 23 -26.75 -4.95 -37.41
N SER A 24 -26.95 -3.94 -38.26
CA SER A 24 -26.99 -2.54 -37.82
C SER A 24 -28.33 -2.14 -37.19
N SER A 25 -28.28 -1.36 -36.11
CA SER A 25 -29.34 -0.43 -35.73
C SER A 25 -28.76 1.00 -35.64
N LYS A 26 -29.60 2.02 -35.71
CA LYS A 26 -29.18 3.44 -35.84
C LYS A 26 -29.26 4.21 -34.52
N THR A 27 -28.75 5.44 -34.55
CA THR A 27 -28.86 6.52 -33.56
C THR A 27 -28.23 6.29 -32.18
N ALA A 28 -26.91 6.46 -32.14
CA ALA A 28 -26.19 7.03 -31.00
C ALA A 28 -25.17 8.06 -31.52
N ARG A 29 -25.03 9.23 -30.86
CA ARG A 29 -23.99 10.22 -31.21
C ARG A 29 -22.66 9.84 -30.56
N VAL A 30 -21.93 8.92 -31.17
CA VAL A 30 -20.60 8.51 -30.71
C VAL A 30 -19.58 9.62 -31.02
N CYS A 31 -19.06 10.28 -29.99
CA CYS A 31 -17.91 11.17 -30.14
C CYS A 31 -16.66 10.34 -30.45
N THR A 32 -16.31 10.22 -31.73
CA THR A 32 -15.22 9.34 -32.18
C THR A 32 -13.88 10.07 -32.13
N VAL A 33 -13.09 9.81 -31.09
CA VAL A 33 -11.70 10.28 -31.02
C VAL A 33 -10.89 9.55 -32.10
N ARG A 34 -10.65 10.23 -33.23
CA ARG A 34 -9.78 9.73 -34.31
C ARG A 34 -8.32 9.88 -33.89
N CYS A 35 -7.75 8.85 -33.27
CA CYS A 35 -6.30 8.73 -33.17
C CYS A 35 -5.75 8.38 -34.56
N SER A 36 -5.20 9.36 -35.28
CA SER A 36 -4.68 9.21 -36.64
C SER A 36 -3.17 9.01 -36.62
N ALA A 37 -2.71 7.75 -36.63
CA ALA A 37 -1.34 7.43 -36.99
C ALA A 37 -1.13 7.68 -38.50
N SER A 38 -0.12 8.48 -38.85
CA SER A 38 0.19 8.84 -40.23
C SER A 38 0.92 7.68 -40.94
N ILE A 39 0.20 6.91 -41.75
CA ILE A 39 0.81 5.88 -42.61
C ILE A 39 1.39 6.55 -43.86
N SER A 40 2.72 6.71 -43.89
CA SER A 40 3.47 7.07 -45.10
C SER A 40 3.67 5.83 -45.97
N VAL A 41 2.96 5.74 -47.09
CA VAL A 41 3.11 4.64 -48.05
C VAL A 41 4.32 4.91 -48.96
N SER A 42 5.35 4.08 -48.86
CA SER A 42 6.44 3.99 -49.83
C SER A 42 5.99 3.23 -51.08
N SER A 43 6.61 3.49 -52.24
CA SER A 43 6.20 2.96 -53.55
C SER A 43 6.28 1.43 -53.67
N ASP A 44 7.05 0.77 -52.81
CA ASP A 44 7.59 -0.57 -53.05
C ASP A 44 6.84 -1.66 -52.25
N GLY A 45 5.50 -1.58 -52.24
CA GLY A 45 4.58 -2.69 -51.92
C GLY A 45 4.57 -3.28 -50.50
N GLY A 46 5.55 -2.98 -49.65
CA GLY A 46 5.71 -3.57 -48.31
C GLY A 46 5.05 -2.74 -47.20
N VAL A 47 4.15 -3.36 -46.43
CA VAL A 47 3.57 -2.73 -45.23
C VAL A 47 4.56 -2.81 -44.06
N ALA A 48 5.53 -1.92 -44.06
CA ALA A 48 6.40 -1.69 -42.91
C ALA A 48 5.61 -0.99 -41.80
N ILE A 49 5.14 -1.74 -40.80
CA ILE A 49 4.57 -1.16 -39.58
C ILE A 49 5.72 -0.53 -38.81
N GLY A 50 5.87 0.79 -38.94
CA GLY A 50 6.83 1.60 -38.20
C GLY A 50 6.51 1.65 -36.71
N LEU A 51 6.88 0.59 -35.98
CA LEU A 51 7.10 0.68 -34.53
C LEU A 51 8.26 1.65 -34.32
N GLY A 52 7.92 2.88 -33.90
CA GLY A 52 8.92 3.88 -33.51
C GLY A 52 9.82 3.33 -32.40
N GLU A 53 11.08 3.79 -32.37
CA GLU A 53 12.05 3.35 -31.36
C GLU A 53 11.48 3.54 -29.94
N ARG A 54 11.58 2.51 -29.11
CA ARG A 54 11.11 2.58 -27.72
C ARG A 54 11.91 3.68 -27.01
N PRO A 55 11.27 4.65 -26.33
CA PRO A 55 11.99 5.77 -25.71
C PRO A 55 12.78 5.38 -24.45
N TRP A 56 12.76 4.10 -24.06
CA TRP A 56 13.61 3.50 -23.02
C TRP A 56 14.49 2.40 -23.61
N LYS A 57 15.71 2.27 -23.08
CA LYS A 57 16.57 1.12 -23.38
C LYS A 57 15.97 -0.15 -22.77
N VAL A 58 16.08 -1.25 -23.50
CA VAL A 58 15.61 -2.57 -23.06
C VAL A 58 16.82 -3.46 -22.82
N ALA A 59 17.00 -3.93 -21.59
CA ALA A 59 18.08 -4.83 -21.20
C ALA A 59 17.53 -6.22 -20.87
N ASP A 60 18.35 -7.27 -20.98
CA ASP A 60 18.02 -8.57 -20.39
C ASP A 60 18.15 -8.51 -18.87
N ALA A 61 17.23 -9.21 -18.20
CA ALA A 61 17.17 -9.24 -16.74
C ALA A 61 16.70 -10.59 -16.23
N ARG A 62 17.11 -10.89 -14.99
CA ARG A 62 16.79 -12.12 -14.28
C ARG A 62 16.19 -11.78 -12.93
N LEU A 63 15.13 -12.51 -12.58
CA LEU A 63 14.67 -12.69 -11.21
C LEU A 63 15.01 -14.12 -10.79
N ALA A 64 15.83 -14.27 -9.76
CA ALA A 64 15.97 -15.52 -9.01
C ALA A 64 15.09 -15.46 -7.75
N LEU A 65 14.48 -16.60 -7.38
CA LEU A 65 13.72 -16.79 -6.14
C LEU A 65 14.42 -17.85 -5.26
N GLU A 66 14.30 -17.73 -3.94
CA GLU A 66 14.92 -18.64 -2.95
C GLU A 66 14.74 -20.14 -3.26
N ASP A 67 13.59 -20.50 -3.83
CA ASP A 67 13.17 -21.86 -4.19
C ASP A 67 13.88 -22.44 -5.43
N GLY A 68 14.80 -21.70 -6.05
CA GLY A 68 15.54 -22.09 -7.25
C GLY A 68 14.87 -21.69 -8.58
N SER A 69 13.70 -21.03 -8.54
CA SER A 69 13.02 -20.59 -9.77
C SER A 69 13.69 -19.36 -10.37
N ILE A 70 14.03 -19.44 -11.65
CA ILE A 70 14.64 -18.33 -12.40
C ILE A 70 13.69 -17.88 -13.51
N TRP A 71 13.32 -16.61 -13.50
CA TRP A 71 12.48 -15.97 -14.51
C TRP A 71 13.33 -15.00 -15.34
N ARG A 72 13.34 -15.21 -16.67
CA ARG A 72 14.03 -14.34 -17.63
C ARG A 72 13.05 -13.34 -18.22
N ALA A 73 13.45 -12.08 -18.25
CA ALA A 73 12.59 -10.95 -18.56
C ALA A 73 13.39 -9.83 -19.24
N LYS A 74 12.68 -8.78 -19.69
CA LYS A 74 13.30 -7.55 -20.18
C LYS A 74 13.13 -6.43 -19.17
N SER A 75 14.22 -5.81 -18.73
CA SER A 75 14.16 -4.59 -17.91
C SER A 75 13.89 -3.36 -18.76
N PHE A 76 13.03 -2.47 -18.26
CA PHE A 76 12.83 -1.11 -18.77
C PHE A 76 13.13 -0.02 -17.71
N GLY A 77 13.58 -0.42 -16.52
CA GLY A 77 13.89 0.47 -15.41
C GLY A 77 15.40 0.75 -15.27
N ALA A 78 15.84 0.97 -14.03
CA ALA A 78 17.25 1.11 -13.69
C ALA A 78 18.06 -0.18 -13.94
N SER A 79 19.39 -0.06 -13.95
CA SER A 79 20.33 -1.18 -14.06
C SER A 79 21.04 -1.47 -12.73
N GLY A 80 21.41 -2.73 -12.51
CA GLY A 80 22.13 -3.22 -11.34
C GLY A 80 21.52 -4.51 -10.77
N THR A 81 21.98 -4.94 -9.59
CA THR A 81 21.33 -5.95 -8.76
C THR A 81 20.64 -5.33 -7.53
N GLN A 82 19.47 -5.84 -7.16
CA GLN A 82 18.77 -5.59 -5.89
C GLN A 82 18.29 -6.91 -5.26
N VAL A 83 18.01 -6.88 -3.96
CA VAL A 83 17.40 -7.99 -3.19
C VAL A 83 16.17 -7.47 -2.47
N GLY A 84 15.13 -8.28 -2.34
CA GLY A 84 13.92 -7.92 -1.59
C GLY A 84 12.89 -9.03 -1.49
N GLU A 85 11.93 -8.87 -0.58
CA GLU A 85 10.80 -9.80 -0.46
C GLU A 85 9.80 -9.56 -1.60
N VAL A 86 9.50 -10.59 -2.39
CA VAL A 86 8.59 -10.48 -3.54
C VAL A 86 7.14 -10.65 -3.07
N VAL A 87 6.32 -9.64 -3.36
CA VAL A 87 4.89 -9.57 -3.01
C VAL A 87 4.05 -9.27 -4.25
N PHE A 88 2.78 -9.67 -4.27
CA PHE A 88 1.87 -9.35 -5.38
C PHE A 88 0.69 -8.51 -4.93
N ASN A 89 0.36 -7.44 -5.66
CA ASN A 89 -0.80 -6.59 -5.44
C ASN A 89 -1.88 -6.89 -6.50
N THR A 90 -3.14 -7.09 -6.06
CA THR A 90 -4.26 -7.47 -6.94
C THR A 90 -4.92 -6.31 -7.68
N SER A 91 -4.56 -5.06 -7.36
CA SER A 91 -5.18 -3.86 -7.92
C SER A 91 -5.02 -3.75 -9.43
N LEU A 92 -6.08 -3.26 -10.08
CA LEU A 92 -6.11 -3.09 -11.54
C LEU A 92 -5.68 -1.69 -11.99
N THR A 93 -5.69 -0.71 -11.09
CA THR A 93 -5.39 0.71 -11.32
C THR A 93 -4.62 1.27 -10.12
N GLY A 94 -4.03 2.45 -10.29
CA GLY A 94 -3.32 3.15 -9.21
C GLY A 94 -1.94 2.54 -8.92
N TYR A 95 -1.13 2.41 -9.96
CA TYR A 95 0.14 1.70 -9.86
C TYR A 95 1.24 2.53 -9.16
N GLN A 96 1.17 3.87 -9.13
CA GLN A 96 2.11 4.67 -8.33
C GLN A 96 1.80 4.63 -6.86
N GLU A 97 0.53 4.74 -6.51
CA GLU A 97 0.16 4.91 -5.12
C GLU A 97 0.53 3.65 -4.33
N ILE A 98 0.64 2.51 -5.03
CA ILE A 98 1.35 1.30 -4.62
C ILE A 98 2.87 1.51 -4.57
N LEU A 99 3.53 1.92 -5.65
CA LEU A 99 5.00 2.01 -5.74
C LEU A 99 5.66 3.19 -5.01
N THR A 100 4.86 4.10 -4.46
CA THR A 100 5.27 5.20 -3.58
C THR A 100 4.76 5.03 -2.15
N ASP A 101 3.96 3.99 -1.87
CA ASP A 101 3.60 3.60 -0.51
C ASP A 101 4.87 3.10 0.22
N PRO A 102 5.32 3.79 1.29
CA PRO A 102 6.52 3.40 2.02
C PRO A 102 6.45 2.00 2.64
N SER A 103 5.25 1.43 2.81
CA SER A 103 5.06 0.05 3.30
C SER A 103 5.73 -1.02 2.41
N TYR A 104 6.03 -0.72 1.14
CA TYR A 104 6.76 -1.61 0.23
C TYR A 104 8.30 -1.45 0.25
N ALA A 105 8.87 -0.69 1.19
CA ALA A 105 10.32 -0.62 1.32
C ALA A 105 10.92 -2.03 1.54
N GLY A 106 12.00 -2.36 0.83
CA GLY A 106 12.62 -3.70 0.88
C GLY A 106 11.84 -4.80 0.14
N GLN A 107 10.78 -4.47 -0.61
CA GLN A 107 9.94 -5.44 -1.32
C GLN A 107 9.98 -5.24 -2.84
N PHE A 108 9.81 -6.33 -3.59
CA PHE A 108 9.56 -6.31 -5.03
C PHE A 108 8.05 -6.40 -5.28
N VAL A 109 7.45 -5.23 -5.50
CA VAL A 109 6.00 -5.05 -5.62
C VAL A 109 5.50 -5.43 -6.99
N LEU A 110 4.37 -6.14 -7.02
CA LEU A 110 3.94 -6.75 -8.27
C LEU A 110 2.45 -6.77 -8.57
N MET A 111 2.07 -5.93 -9.53
CA MET A 111 0.70 -5.85 -10.04
C MET A 111 0.21 -7.17 -10.67
N THR A 112 -1.08 -7.49 -10.53
CA THR A 112 -1.76 -8.54 -11.31
C THR A 112 -2.08 -8.12 -12.74
N ASN A 113 -2.56 -6.88 -12.93
CA ASN A 113 -3.03 -6.36 -14.21
C ASN A 113 -1.93 -6.43 -15.30
N PRO A 114 -2.16 -7.13 -16.44
CA PRO A 114 -1.17 -7.28 -17.51
C PRO A 114 -0.65 -5.96 -18.11
N HIS A 115 -1.43 -4.88 -18.06
CA HIS A 115 -1.08 -3.59 -18.66
C HIS A 115 -0.93 -2.52 -17.57
N ILE A 116 0.32 -2.27 -17.18
CA ILE A 116 0.74 -1.16 -16.30
C ILE A 116 1.38 -0.08 -17.20
N GLY A 117 1.46 1.17 -16.73
CA GLY A 117 1.94 2.30 -17.52
C GLY A 117 0.92 2.92 -18.50
N ASN A 118 -0.31 2.37 -18.55
CA ASN A 118 -1.38 2.80 -19.47
C ASN A 118 -1.76 4.30 -19.34
N THR A 119 -1.69 4.87 -18.14
CA THR A 119 -1.96 6.29 -17.86
C THR A 119 -0.68 7.14 -17.85
N GLY A 120 0.45 6.56 -18.22
CA GLY A 120 1.77 7.19 -18.20
C GLY A 120 2.30 7.39 -16.79
N VAL A 121 3.08 8.46 -16.62
CA VAL A 121 3.61 8.93 -15.35
C VAL A 121 3.35 10.43 -15.20
N ASN A 122 3.01 10.86 -13.99
CA ASN A 122 2.87 12.27 -13.63
C ASN A 122 3.54 12.45 -12.24
N PHE A 123 3.56 13.65 -11.66
CA PHE A 123 4.20 13.81 -10.33
C PHE A 123 3.44 13.09 -9.20
N ASP A 124 2.29 12.50 -9.55
CA ASP A 124 1.43 11.60 -8.80
C ASP A 124 1.24 10.18 -9.50
N ASP A 125 2.01 9.75 -10.57
CA ASP A 125 2.01 8.37 -11.22
C ASP A 125 3.43 7.70 -11.54
N VAL A 126 3.70 6.35 -11.42
CA VAL A 126 4.95 5.50 -11.74
C VAL A 126 4.70 3.95 -11.69
N ASP A 127 5.35 3.12 -12.55
CA ASP A 127 5.04 1.69 -12.98
C ASP A 127 5.97 0.51 -12.47
N THR A 128 5.44 -0.75 -12.30
CA THR A 128 6.18 -2.06 -12.26
C THR A 128 5.41 -3.31 -12.80
N ARG A 129 6.14 -4.39 -13.16
CA ARG A 129 5.66 -5.78 -13.49
C ARG A 129 6.80 -6.85 -13.43
N ALA A 130 6.66 -8.20 -13.56
CA ALA A 130 5.53 -9.19 -13.59
C ALA A 130 5.92 -10.65 -13.10
N ILE A 131 5.35 -11.19 -11.97
CA ILE A 131 5.73 -12.47 -11.26
C ILE A 131 4.52 -13.29 -10.66
N THR A 132 3.29 -12.76 -10.60
CA THR A 132 2.27 -13.04 -9.53
C THR A 132 1.99 -14.51 -9.15
N ARG A 133 2.00 -15.44 -10.11
CA ARG A 133 1.37 -16.76 -9.95
C ARG A 133 2.09 -17.69 -8.96
N ARG A 134 3.40 -17.51 -8.73
CA ARG A 134 4.18 -18.39 -7.84
C ARG A 134 3.92 -18.12 -6.36
N LEU A 135 3.91 -16.84 -5.99
CA LEU A 135 3.77 -16.36 -4.61
C LEU A 135 2.46 -16.80 -3.93
N ARG A 136 1.39 -17.02 -4.72
CA ARG A 136 0.12 -17.55 -4.22
C ARG A 136 0.19 -19.04 -3.82
N GLN A 137 1.12 -19.80 -4.38
CA GLN A 137 1.28 -21.23 -4.06
C GLN A 137 2.21 -21.42 -2.85
N ASP A 138 3.36 -20.75 -2.86
CA ASP A 138 4.44 -21.03 -1.91
C ASP A 138 4.51 -20.02 -0.77
N GLY A 139 4.35 -18.73 -1.07
CA GLY A 139 4.26 -17.64 -0.09
C GLY A 139 4.92 -16.35 -0.59
N SER A 140 5.14 -15.39 0.30
CA SER A 140 6.14 -14.34 0.12
C SER A 140 7.54 -15.00 0.08
N LEU A 141 8.28 -14.80 -1.01
CA LEU A 141 9.62 -15.38 -1.22
C LEU A 141 10.65 -14.25 -1.30
N ILE A 142 11.88 -14.48 -0.86
CA ILE A 142 12.99 -13.56 -1.15
C ILE A 142 13.42 -13.74 -2.60
N GLY A 143 13.58 -12.60 -3.28
CA GLY A 143 13.98 -12.54 -4.68
C GLY A 143 15.20 -11.65 -4.88
N VAL A 144 15.98 -11.96 -5.91
CA VAL A 144 17.09 -11.14 -6.39
C VAL A 144 16.84 -10.77 -7.84
N LEU A 145 16.84 -9.46 -8.10
CA LEU A 145 16.56 -8.87 -9.39
C LEU A 145 17.84 -8.26 -9.95
N SER A 146 18.33 -8.77 -11.08
CA SER A 146 19.60 -8.35 -11.68
C SER A 146 19.52 -8.07 -13.17
N THR A 147 20.08 -6.95 -13.60
CA THR A 147 20.41 -6.64 -15.00
C THR A 147 21.91 -6.80 -15.30
N GLU A 148 22.70 -7.37 -14.38
CA GLU A 148 24.13 -7.59 -14.55
C GLU A 148 24.37 -8.97 -15.14
N GLU A 149 25.00 -9.05 -16.32
CA GLU A 149 25.39 -10.33 -16.95
C GLU A 149 26.60 -10.98 -16.24
N SER A 150 27.40 -10.20 -15.53
CA SER A 150 28.62 -10.65 -14.85
C SER A 150 28.39 -11.53 -13.61
N LYS A 151 27.15 -11.62 -13.11
CA LYS A 151 26.78 -12.48 -11.97
C LYS A 151 26.17 -13.80 -12.45
N THR A 152 26.56 -14.93 -11.87
CA THR A 152 25.98 -16.24 -12.22
C THR A 152 24.58 -16.42 -11.64
N ASP A 153 23.83 -17.41 -12.12
CA ASP A 153 22.50 -17.71 -11.56
C ASP A 153 22.63 -18.24 -10.11
N GLU A 154 23.73 -18.92 -9.78
CA GLU A 154 24.07 -19.43 -8.44
C GLU A 154 24.39 -18.29 -7.46
N GLU A 155 25.15 -17.26 -7.87
CA GLU A 155 25.43 -16.10 -7.02
C GLU A 155 24.14 -15.33 -6.66
N LEU A 156 23.23 -15.17 -7.62
CA LEU A 156 21.93 -14.54 -7.39
C LEU A 156 21.03 -15.41 -6.47
N LEU A 157 21.11 -16.73 -6.57
CA LEU A 157 20.41 -17.64 -5.66
C LEU A 157 21.00 -17.61 -4.24
N GLU A 158 22.32 -17.53 -4.09
CA GLU A 158 22.94 -17.42 -2.76
C GLU A 158 22.60 -16.07 -2.11
N MET A 159 22.61 -14.98 -2.87
CA MET A 159 22.10 -13.67 -2.43
C MET A 159 20.62 -13.73 -2.00
N SER A 160 19.78 -14.56 -2.64
CA SER A 160 18.37 -14.71 -2.25
C SER A 160 18.17 -15.48 -0.94
N ARG A 161 19.08 -16.41 -0.62
CA ARG A 161 19.00 -17.28 0.57
C ARG A 161 19.66 -16.71 1.82
N THR A 162 20.51 -15.70 1.64
CA THR A 162 21.30 -15.07 2.73
C THR A 162 20.73 -13.73 3.20
N TRP A 163 19.62 -13.28 2.62
CA TRP A 163 18.92 -12.05 2.98
C TRP A 163 17.56 -12.36 3.62
N ASP A 164 17.18 -11.61 4.65
CA ASP A 164 15.87 -11.70 5.30
C ASP A 164 15.35 -10.29 5.61
N ILE A 165 14.03 -10.14 5.61
CA ILE A 165 13.29 -8.92 5.98
C ILE A 165 12.75 -8.98 7.41
N VAL A 166 12.63 -10.19 7.98
CA VAL A 166 12.15 -10.41 9.36
C VAL A 166 13.17 -9.83 10.34
N GLY A 167 12.69 -9.05 11.32
CA GLY A 167 13.55 -8.41 12.32
C GLY A 167 14.34 -7.18 11.84
N VAL A 168 14.13 -6.68 10.61
CA VAL A 168 14.79 -5.47 10.08
C VAL A 168 13.92 -4.22 10.32
N ASP A 169 14.49 -3.18 10.94
CA ASP A 169 13.83 -1.88 11.09
C ASP A 169 13.88 -1.07 9.78
N LEU A 170 12.85 -1.26 8.95
CA LEU A 170 12.63 -0.49 7.74
C LEU A 170 11.96 0.87 7.99
N ILE A 171 11.32 1.07 9.14
CA ILE A 171 10.66 2.32 9.52
C ILE A 171 11.69 3.46 9.64
N SER A 172 12.85 3.17 10.22
CA SER A 172 13.97 4.11 10.36
C SER A 172 14.46 4.71 9.04
N GLY A 173 14.29 3.98 7.92
CA GLY A 173 14.70 4.40 6.58
C GLY A 173 13.66 5.22 5.80
N VAL A 174 12.41 5.30 6.26
CA VAL A 174 11.30 5.99 5.58
C VAL A 174 10.68 7.14 6.37
N SER A 175 10.92 7.20 7.70
CA SER A 175 10.39 8.23 8.58
C SER A 175 11.01 9.61 8.36
N CYS A 176 10.24 10.68 8.55
CA CYS A 176 10.74 12.05 8.53
C CYS A 176 11.82 12.33 9.59
N ILE A 177 12.78 13.19 9.24
CA ILE A 177 13.98 13.48 10.07
C ILE A 177 13.66 14.45 11.23
N ALA A 178 12.64 15.30 11.07
CA ALA A 178 12.24 16.30 12.06
C ALA A 178 10.73 16.58 11.99
N PRO A 179 10.08 16.98 13.09
CA PRO A 179 8.66 17.31 13.10
C PRO A 179 8.28 18.42 12.12
N TYR A 180 7.14 18.26 11.44
CA TYR A 180 6.61 19.25 10.50
C TYR A 180 5.08 19.37 10.61
N LYS A 181 4.52 20.47 10.11
CA LYS A 181 3.05 20.63 10.02
C LYS A 181 2.58 20.23 8.63
N TRP A 182 1.54 19.41 8.56
CA TRP A 182 0.88 19.15 7.28
C TRP A 182 -0.03 20.33 6.94
N VAL A 183 0.14 20.88 5.73
CA VAL A 183 -0.57 22.10 5.26
C VAL A 183 -1.40 21.87 4.00
N ASN A 184 -1.23 20.73 3.33
CA ASN A 184 -1.87 20.44 2.05
C ASN A 184 -3.27 19.85 2.25
N LYS A 185 -4.31 20.61 1.88
CA LYS A 185 -5.68 20.09 1.86
C LYS A 185 -5.86 19.10 0.70
N THR A 186 -6.85 18.22 0.83
CA THR A 186 -7.39 17.46 -0.31
C THR A 186 -7.88 18.45 -1.38
N GLY A 187 -7.60 18.17 -2.64
CA GLY A 187 -8.12 18.97 -3.76
C GLY A 187 -9.64 18.87 -3.86
N SER A 188 -10.31 19.92 -4.33
CA SER A 188 -11.77 20.02 -4.36
C SER A 188 -12.47 18.91 -5.17
N GLU A 189 -11.78 18.44 -6.19
CA GLU A 189 -12.11 17.39 -7.15
C GLU A 189 -11.83 15.97 -6.61
N TRP A 190 -11.07 15.87 -5.51
CA TRP A 190 -10.79 14.66 -4.76
C TRP A 190 -11.45 14.67 -3.36
N GLU A 191 -12.30 15.67 -3.08
CA GLU A 191 -13.05 15.75 -1.83
C GLU A 191 -14.41 15.09 -1.98
N PHE A 192 -14.67 14.09 -1.13
CA PHE A 192 -15.92 13.34 -1.10
C PHE A 192 -16.75 13.67 0.16
N ASN A 193 -16.17 14.37 1.15
CA ASN A 193 -16.86 14.86 2.33
C ASN A 193 -17.31 16.32 2.15
N PHE A 194 -18.56 16.53 1.75
CA PHE A 194 -19.10 17.87 1.49
C PHE A 194 -19.63 18.59 2.75
N ASP A 195 -19.94 17.86 3.82
CA ASP A 195 -20.66 18.37 5.01
C ASP A 195 -19.73 18.97 6.10
N GLY A 196 -18.46 19.17 5.79
CA GLY A 196 -17.39 19.43 6.78
C GLY A 196 -17.09 20.89 7.14
N ARG A 197 -17.65 21.89 6.45
CA ARG A 197 -17.00 23.22 6.32
C ARG A 197 -17.01 24.13 7.56
N ASP A 198 -17.99 24.01 8.45
CA ASP A 198 -18.02 24.72 9.74
C ASP A 198 -17.99 23.70 10.88
N ARG A 199 -16.79 23.21 11.24
CA ARG A 199 -16.58 22.26 12.33
C ARG A 199 -15.37 22.63 13.19
N GLU A 200 -15.50 22.33 14.48
CA GLU A 200 -14.46 22.45 15.49
C GLU A 200 -13.14 21.81 15.01
N THR A 201 -12.04 22.55 15.11
CA THR A 201 -10.72 22.10 14.69
C THR A 201 -10.03 21.30 15.80
N PHE A 202 -9.48 20.13 15.46
CA PHE A 202 -8.73 19.27 16.38
C PHE A 202 -7.24 19.27 16.02
N HIS A 203 -6.35 19.19 17.01
CA HIS A 203 -4.92 18.98 16.80
C HIS A 203 -4.60 17.49 16.90
N VAL A 204 -4.05 16.93 15.82
CA VAL A 204 -3.59 15.54 15.77
C VAL A 204 -2.08 15.49 15.65
N ILE A 205 -1.44 14.58 16.38
CA ILE A 205 -0.03 14.22 16.18
C ILE A 205 0.03 12.91 15.41
N ALA A 206 0.71 12.92 14.26
CA ALA A 206 0.92 11.74 13.44
C ALA A 206 2.35 11.23 13.60
N TYR A 207 2.50 10.03 14.16
CA TYR A 207 3.76 9.30 14.12
C TYR A 207 3.99 8.79 12.71
N ASP A 208 5.09 9.26 12.10
CA ASP A 208 5.52 8.85 10.79
C ASP A 208 6.30 7.53 10.87
N PHE A 209 5.62 6.43 10.57
CA PHE A 209 6.22 5.12 10.42
C PHE A 209 6.49 4.77 8.93
N GLY A 210 6.43 5.76 8.03
CA GLY A 210 6.29 5.56 6.59
C GLY A 210 4.92 6.07 6.10
N ILE A 211 4.49 7.24 6.57
CA ILE A 211 3.12 7.72 6.43
C ILE A 211 2.73 8.04 4.98
N LYS A 212 1.69 7.40 4.47
CA LYS A 212 1.07 7.79 3.19
C LYS A 212 0.43 9.17 3.32
N HIS A 213 0.77 10.08 2.40
CA HIS A 213 0.23 11.44 2.38
C HIS A 213 -1.31 11.50 2.36
N ASN A 214 -2.00 10.48 1.85
CA ASN A 214 -3.47 10.47 1.83
C ASN A 214 -4.10 10.35 3.23
N ILE A 215 -3.42 9.72 4.21
CA ILE A 215 -3.85 9.71 5.63
C ILE A 215 -3.92 11.17 6.15
N LEU A 216 -2.90 11.96 5.84
CA LEU A 216 -2.82 13.38 6.24
C LEU A 216 -3.83 14.26 5.50
N ARG A 217 -4.06 14.00 4.20
CA ARG A 217 -5.11 14.65 3.40
C ARG A 217 -6.51 14.39 4.00
N ARG A 218 -6.88 13.12 4.26
CA ARG A 218 -8.19 12.79 4.85
C ARG A 218 -8.36 13.36 6.26
N LEU A 219 -7.36 13.29 7.13
CA LEU A 219 -7.41 13.96 8.44
C LEU A 219 -7.65 15.48 8.31
N ALA A 220 -7.00 16.15 7.35
CA ALA A 220 -7.22 17.57 7.10
C ALA A 220 -8.64 17.85 6.57
N SER A 221 -9.19 16.99 5.71
CA SER A 221 -10.58 17.03 5.23
C SER A 221 -11.61 16.89 6.35
N TYR A 222 -11.30 16.11 7.40
CA TYR A 222 -12.14 15.96 8.59
C TYR A 222 -11.91 17.04 9.67
N GLY A 223 -11.12 18.09 9.37
CA GLY A 223 -10.93 19.26 10.23
C GLY A 223 -9.76 19.16 11.22
N CYS A 224 -8.82 18.24 11.00
CA CYS A 224 -7.64 18.11 11.85
C CYS A 224 -6.48 19.00 11.37
N ASN A 225 -5.91 19.80 12.26
CA ASN A 225 -4.56 20.34 12.12
C ASN A 225 -3.57 19.22 12.48
N ILE A 226 -2.73 18.76 11.56
CA ILE A 226 -1.78 17.66 11.84
C ILE A 226 -0.35 18.17 12.03
N THR A 227 0.30 17.75 13.11
CA THR A 227 1.76 17.78 13.25
C THR A 227 2.31 16.38 13.08
N VAL A 228 3.14 16.18 12.07
CA VAL A 228 3.82 14.91 11.82
C VAL A 228 5.12 14.90 12.63
N VAL A 229 5.46 13.75 13.23
CA VAL A 229 6.67 13.56 14.06
C VAL A 229 7.42 12.29 13.65
N PRO A 230 8.76 12.25 13.80
CA PRO A 230 9.57 11.06 13.51
C PRO A 230 9.13 9.81 14.27
N SER A 231 9.43 8.63 13.74
CA SER A 231 9.15 7.33 14.36
C SER A 231 9.72 7.17 15.77
N THR A 232 10.84 7.84 16.04
CA THR A 232 11.58 7.86 17.31
C THR A 232 11.21 9.03 18.23
N TRP A 233 10.19 9.83 17.88
CA TRP A 233 9.82 11.02 18.64
C TRP A 233 9.34 10.64 20.06
N PRO A 234 9.82 11.27 21.15
CA PRO A 234 9.48 10.82 22.49
C PRO A 234 8.00 11.04 22.84
N ALA A 235 7.39 10.03 23.47
CA ALA A 235 6.05 10.10 24.02
C ALA A 235 5.89 11.28 25.01
N SER A 236 6.95 11.63 25.74
CA SER A 236 6.99 12.81 26.63
C SER A 236 6.74 14.13 25.91
N GLU A 237 7.27 14.30 24.69
CA GLU A 237 7.11 15.52 23.91
C GLU A 237 5.74 15.56 23.22
N THR A 238 5.26 14.41 22.73
CA THR A 238 3.88 14.24 22.24
C THR A 238 2.85 14.67 23.29
N LEU A 239 3.03 14.26 24.54
CA LEU A 239 2.10 14.60 25.62
C LEU A 239 2.21 16.07 26.07
N LYS A 240 3.37 16.72 25.91
CA LYS A 240 3.53 18.18 26.16
C LYS A 240 2.85 19.04 25.09
N MET A 241 2.69 18.52 23.87
CA MET A 241 2.14 19.27 22.73
C MET A 241 0.62 19.51 22.81
N LYS A 242 -0.09 18.88 23.76
CA LYS A 242 -1.54 19.07 24.03
C LYS A 242 -2.45 18.87 22.80
N ALA A 243 -2.15 17.85 22.00
CA ALA A 243 -3.05 17.40 20.94
C ALA A 243 -4.38 16.87 21.52
N ASP A 244 -5.44 16.86 20.69
CA ASP A 244 -6.71 16.20 21.00
C ASP A 244 -6.63 14.68 20.68
N GLY A 245 -5.71 14.25 19.81
CA GLY A 245 -5.51 12.84 19.42
C GLY A 245 -4.13 12.52 18.85
N VAL A 246 -3.77 11.23 18.84
CA VAL A 246 -2.57 10.71 18.18
C VAL A 246 -2.97 9.67 17.12
N ILE A 247 -2.32 9.70 15.95
CA ILE A 247 -2.39 8.64 14.95
C ILE A 247 -1.03 7.97 14.75
N PHE A 248 -1.04 6.65 14.65
CA PHE A 248 0.09 5.82 14.30
C PHE A 248 -0.10 5.32 12.85
N SER A 249 0.80 5.69 11.93
CA SER A 249 0.60 5.47 10.49
C SER A 249 0.83 4.02 10.06
N ASN A 250 0.58 3.77 8.77
CA ASN A 250 1.17 2.64 8.04
C ASN A 250 2.72 2.73 8.04
N GLY A 251 3.38 1.64 7.66
CA GLY A 251 4.83 1.55 7.60
C GLY A 251 5.30 0.16 7.12
N PRO A 252 6.55 0.04 6.64
CA PRO A 252 7.12 -1.22 6.15
C PRO A 252 7.64 -2.13 7.25
N GLY A 253 7.83 -3.40 6.89
CA GLY A 253 8.59 -4.37 7.68
C GLY A 253 7.82 -5.07 8.81
N ASP A 254 8.57 -5.59 9.77
CA ASP A 254 8.05 -6.38 10.88
C ASP A 254 7.80 -5.50 12.11
N PRO A 255 6.58 -5.47 12.69
CA PRO A 255 6.32 -4.71 13.93
C PRO A 255 7.18 -5.19 15.11
N SER A 256 7.65 -6.44 15.12
CA SER A 256 8.58 -6.94 16.15
C SER A 256 10.01 -6.38 16.04
N ALA A 257 10.41 -5.87 14.87
CA ALA A 257 11.72 -5.25 14.65
C ALA A 257 11.86 -3.88 15.31
N VAL A 258 10.74 -3.25 15.71
CA VAL A 258 10.68 -1.85 16.17
C VAL A 258 10.18 -1.70 17.61
N PRO A 259 10.83 -2.34 18.61
CA PRO A 259 10.36 -2.32 20.00
C PRO A 259 10.36 -0.91 20.64
N TYR A 260 11.10 0.05 20.08
CA TYR A 260 11.03 1.47 20.47
C TYR A 260 9.68 2.10 20.11
N ALA A 261 9.10 1.74 18.95
CA ALA A 261 7.78 2.21 18.53
C ALA A 261 6.70 1.60 19.44
N VAL A 262 6.77 0.29 19.72
CA VAL A 262 5.87 -0.40 20.67
C VAL A 262 5.93 0.24 22.05
N LYS A 263 7.13 0.55 22.57
CA LYS A 263 7.31 1.27 23.83
C LYS A 263 6.66 2.66 23.78
N THR A 264 6.88 3.42 22.71
CA THR A 264 6.34 4.77 22.54
C THR A 264 4.81 4.77 22.48
N VAL A 265 4.21 3.84 21.74
CA VAL A 265 2.76 3.59 21.72
C VAL A 265 2.25 3.26 23.13
N LYS A 266 2.92 2.33 23.83
CA LYS A 266 2.56 1.92 25.20
C LYS A 266 2.67 3.05 26.23
N GLU A 267 3.52 4.04 26.01
CA GLU A 267 3.61 5.25 26.83
C GLU A 267 2.54 6.31 26.50
N ILE A 268 1.79 6.17 25.39
CA ILE A 268 0.75 7.11 24.93
C ILE A 268 -0.67 6.60 25.20
N ILE A 269 -0.94 5.30 25.01
CA ILE A 269 -2.29 4.71 25.13
C ILE A 269 -2.98 5.02 26.47
N GLY A 270 -4.29 5.23 26.44
CA GLY A 270 -5.11 5.55 27.61
C GLY A 270 -5.01 7.00 28.11
N LYS A 271 -3.93 7.73 27.80
CA LYS A 271 -3.80 9.15 28.15
C LYS A 271 -4.66 10.02 27.22
N ILE A 272 -4.45 9.84 25.92
CA ILE A 272 -5.05 10.58 24.80
C ILE A 272 -5.79 9.61 23.87
N PRO A 273 -6.82 10.03 23.11
CA PRO A 273 -7.37 9.25 22.01
C PRO A 273 -6.29 8.80 21.01
N VAL A 274 -6.32 7.54 20.60
CA VAL A 274 -5.38 6.96 19.64
C VAL A 274 -6.08 6.23 18.49
N PHE A 275 -5.55 6.42 17.29
CA PHE A 275 -5.89 5.64 16.09
C PHE A 275 -4.64 5.00 15.48
N GLY A 276 -4.73 3.77 14.99
CA GLY A 276 -3.64 3.11 14.26
C GLY A 276 -4.10 2.52 12.93
N ILE A 277 -3.31 2.74 11.87
CA ILE A 277 -3.55 2.23 10.51
C ILE A 277 -2.40 1.27 10.15
N CYS A 278 -2.73 0.07 9.64
CA CYS A 278 -1.76 -0.95 9.20
C CYS A 278 -0.66 -1.25 10.26
N MET A 279 0.58 -0.76 10.08
CA MET A 279 1.66 -0.86 11.08
C MET A 279 1.21 -0.31 12.45
N GLY A 280 0.53 0.84 12.48
CA GLY A 280 -0.04 1.40 13.71
C GLY A 280 -1.05 0.50 14.42
N HIS A 281 -1.82 -0.31 13.67
CA HIS A 281 -2.71 -1.32 14.25
C HIS A 281 -1.92 -2.46 14.92
N GLN A 282 -0.87 -2.93 14.26
CA GLN A 282 0.00 -4.00 14.76
C GLN A 282 0.77 -3.58 16.02
N LEU A 283 1.33 -2.36 16.01
CA LEU A 283 2.03 -1.78 17.16
C LEU A 283 1.09 -1.53 18.35
N LEU A 284 -0.17 -1.15 18.11
CA LEU A 284 -1.20 -1.10 19.17
C LEU A 284 -1.49 -2.49 19.73
N GLY A 285 -1.63 -3.52 18.88
CA GLY A 285 -1.80 -4.91 19.30
C GLY A 285 -0.67 -5.40 20.21
N GLN A 286 0.59 -5.13 19.83
CA GLN A 286 1.76 -5.46 20.65
C GLN A 286 1.87 -4.61 21.93
N ALA A 287 1.54 -3.31 21.89
CA ALA A 287 1.57 -2.45 23.07
C ALA A 287 0.54 -2.88 24.14
N LEU A 288 -0.59 -3.46 23.71
CA LEU A 288 -1.59 -4.10 24.56
C LEU A 288 -1.14 -5.48 25.12
N GLY A 289 -0.01 -6.01 24.67
CA GLY A 289 0.52 -7.32 25.09
C GLY A 289 0.13 -8.49 24.18
N GLY A 290 -0.56 -8.24 23.07
CA GLY A 290 -0.84 -9.24 22.05
C GLY A 290 0.39 -9.58 21.20
N LYS A 291 0.21 -10.59 20.35
CA LYS A 291 1.21 -11.11 19.41
C LYS A 291 0.84 -10.72 17.98
N THR A 292 1.87 -10.59 17.15
CA THR A 292 1.75 -10.50 15.69
C THR A 292 2.38 -11.73 15.06
N PHE A 293 1.91 -12.12 13.87
CA PHE A 293 2.48 -13.21 13.09
C PHE A 293 2.61 -12.81 11.62
N LYS A 294 3.61 -13.38 10.93
CA LYS A 294 3.77 -13.22 9.48
C LYS A 294 2.73 -14.09 8.77
N MET A 295 2.00 -13.49 7.83
CA MET A 295 1.02 -14.17 6.98
C MET A 295 1.72 -14.88 5.83
N LYS A 296 1.08 -15.88 5.20
CA LYS A 296 1.73 -16.66 4.13
C LYS A 296 2.15 -15.82 2.91
N PHE A 297 1.33 -14.85 2.51
CA PHE A 297 1.58 -13.97 1.34
C PHE A 297 1.02 -12.55 1.56
N GLY A 298 0.64 -12.23 2.80
CA GLY A 298 0.01 -10.96 3.16
C GLY A 298 -1.33 -10.67 2.48
N HIS A 299 -1.75 -9.42 2.60
CA HIS A 299 -2.89 -8.86 1.91
C HIS A 299 -2.46 -7.59 1.17
N HIS A 300 -2.73 -7.56 -0.13
CA HIS A 300 -2.11 -6.65 -1.08
C HIS A 300 -3.09 -6.39 -2.23
N GLY A 301 -3.92 -5.34 -2.13
CA GLY A 301 -4.98 -5.12 -3.12
C GLY A 301 -6.14 -4.23 -2.68
N GLY A 302 -6.74 -3.53 -3.65
CA GLY A 302 -7.95 -2.71 -3.49
C GLY A 302 -9.28 -3.47 -3.57
N ASN A 303 -9.32 -4.76 -3.25
CA ASN A 303 -10.53 -5.59 -3.41
C ASN A 303 -10.80 -6.55 -2.23
N HIS A 304 -10.29 -6.26 -1.04
CA HIS A 304 -10.40 -7.17 0.11
C HIS A 304 -11.69 -6.89 0.90
N PRO A 305 -12.66 -7.82 0.97
CA PRO A 305 -13.89 -7.62 1.71
C PRO A 305 -13.66 -7.77 3.22
N VAL A 306 -14.02 -6.74 3.98
CA VAL A 306 -13.91 -6.69 5.44
C VAL A 306 -15.29 -6.48 6.04
N ARG A 307 -15.65 -7.26 7.07
CA ARG A 307 -16.88 -7.06 7.84
C ARG A 307 -16.60 -6.30 9.12
N ASN A 308 -17.34 -5.21 9.32
CA ASN A 308 -17.47 -4.52 10.59
C ASN A 308 -18.43 -5.33 11.49
N LEU A 309 -17.93 -5.84 12.62
CA LEU A 309 -18.67 -6.74 13.51
C LEU A 309 -19.71 -6.02 14.37
N ARG A 310 -19.63 -4.69 14.51
CA ARG A 310 -20.55 -3.89 15.34
C ARG A 310 -21.91 -3.65 14.67
N ASN A 311 -21.90 -3.47 13.35
CA ASN A 311 -23.08 -3.14 12.54
C ASN A 311 -23.38 -4.20 11.46
N GLY A 312 -22.50 -5.18 11.26
CA GLY A 312 -22.65 -6.24 10.25
C GLY A 312 -22.35 -5.80 8.81
N CYS A 313 -21.98 -4.54 8.60
CA CYS A 313 -21.70 -3.99 7.27
C CYS A 313 -20.41 -4.59 6.68
N VAL A 314 -20.30 -4.56 5.35
CA VAL A 314 -19.14 -5.06 4.62
C VAL A 314 -18.59 -3.94 3.74
N GLU A 315 -17.32 -3.63 3.95
CA GLU A 315 -16.55 -2.64 3.21
C GLU A 315 -15.60 -3.38 2.27
N ILE A 316 -15.43 -2.90 1.04
CA ILE A 316 -14.30 -3.30 0.22
C ILE A 316 -13.13 -2.40 0.58
N SER A 317 -11.97 -2.98 0.89
CA SER A 317 -10.83 -2.27 1.46
C SER A 317 -9.57 -2.38 0.62
N ALA A 318 -8.71 -1.37 0.74
CA ALA A 318 -7.33 -1.39 0.27
C ALA A 318 -6.42 -1.98 1.35
N GLN A 319 -5.66 -3.03 1.03
CA GLN A 319 -4.77 -3.72 1.98
C GLN A 319 -3.34 -3.76 1.45
N ASN A 320 -2.38 -3.56 2.35
CA ASN A 320 -0.95 -3.68 2.10
C ASN A 320 -0.22 -4.08 3.40
N HIS A 321 -0.23 -5.37 3.75
CA HIS A 321 0.43 -5.89 4.96
C HIS A 321 0.83 -7.37 4.86
N ASN A 322 2.04 -7.70 5.31
CA ASN A 322 2.51 -9.09 5.47
C ASN A 322 2.34 -9.68 6.88
N TYR A 323 1.88 -8.88 7.84
CA TYR A 323 1.70 -9.28 9.24
C TYR A 323 0.27 -9.04 9.70
N ALA A 324 -0.18 -9.79 10.71
CA ALA A 324 -1.49 -9.59 11.36
C ALA A 324 -1.37 -9.76 12.88
N VAL A 325 -2.31 -9.18 13.62
CA VAL A 325 -2.46 -9.38 15.07
C VAL A 325 -3.24 -10.67 15.33
N ASP A 326 -2.77 -11.50 16.27
CA ASP A 326 -3.52 -12.65 16.79
C ASP A 326 -4.56 -12.19 17.82
N PRO A 327 -5.87 -12.21 17.52
CA PRO A 327 -6.89 -11.74 18.44
C PRO A 327 -7.03 -12.60 19.70
N ALA A 328 -6.63 -13.88 19.66
CA ALA A 328 -6.67 -14.77 20.82
C ALA A 328 -5.54 -14.49 21.84
N SER A 329 -4.57 -13.66 21.46
CA SER A 329 -3.46 -13.23 22.33
C SER A 329 -3.70 -11.91 23.07
N LEU A 330 -4.79 -11.20 22.76
CA LEU A 330 -5.09 -9.88 23.32
C LEU A 330 -5.73 -9.99 24.73
N PRO A 331 -5.53 -9.00 25.61
CA PRO A 331 -6.12 -8.99 26.94
C PRO A 331 -7.64 -8.74 26.91
N GLU A 332 -8.31 -9.16 27.98
CA GLU A 332 -9.76 -8.95 28.17
C GLU A 332 -10.14 -7.46 28.07
N GLY A 333 -11.26 -7.20 27.38
CA GLY A 333 -11.80 -5.86 27.13
C GLY A 333 -11.32 -5.21 25.83
N VAL A 334 -10.37 -5.81 25.11
CA VAL A 334 -10.08 -5.46 23.72
C VAL A 334 -11.15 -6.09 22.81
N GLU A 335 -11.74 -5.28 21.95
CA GLU A 335 -12.79 -5.67 21.01
C GLU A 335 -12.18 -5.86 19.61
N VAL A 336 -12.43 -7.01 18.97
CA VAL A 336 -12.21 -7.15 17.53
C VAL A 336 -13.37 -6.48 16.81
N THR A 337 -13.10 -5.37 16.12
CA THR A 337 -14.14 -4.57 15.46
C THR A 337 -14.35 -4.98 14.00
N HIS A 338 -13.31 -5.50 13.35
CA HIS A 338 -13.35 -5.87 11.93
C HIS A 338 -12.63 -7.20 11.67
N VAL A 339 -13.12 -7.97 10.70
CA VAL A 339 -12.50 -9.22 10.22
C VAL A 339 -12.47 -9.27 8.69
N ASN A 340 -11.39 -9.80 8.11
CA ASN A 340 -11.33 -10.05 6.67
C ASN A 340 -12.17 -11.29 6.32
N LEU A 341 -13.03 -11.18 5.31
CA LEU A 341 -13.94 -12.26 4.90
C LEU A 341 -13.30 -13.31 3.98
N ASN A 342 -12.08 -13.10 3.50
CA ASN A 342 -11.34 -14.08 2.69
C ASN A 342 -10.70 -15.18 3.54
N ASP A 343 -10.19 -14.84 4.74
CA ASP A 343 -9.37 -15.74 5.57
C ASP A 343 -9.69 -15.70 7.08
N GLY A 344 -10.57 -14.79 7.53
CA GLY A 344 -10.95 -14.63 8.93
C GLY A 344 -9.96 -13.86 9.81
N THR A 345 -8.91 -13.25 9.24
CA THR A 345 -7.92 -12.48 10.02
C THR A 345 -8.50 -11.23 10.69
N CYS A 346 -7.90 -10.83 11.81
CA CYS A 346 -8.25 -9.59 12.49
C CYS A 346 -7.92 -8.39 11.58
N ALA A 347 -8.93 -7.57 11.28
CA ALA A 347 -8.82 -6.41 10.42
C ALA A 347 -8.97 -5.08 11.17
N GLY A 348 -9.33 -5.10 12.46
CA GLY A 348 -9.47 -3.90 13.28
C GLY A 348 -9.76 -4.20 14.75
N LEU A 349 -9.31 -3.31 15.63
CA LEU A 349 -9.47 -3.40 17.09
C LEU A 349 -10.05 -2.11 17.67
N ALA A 350 -10.65 -2.22 18.84
CA ALA A 350 -10.90 -1.09 19.72
C ALA A 350 -10.70 -1.47 21.19
N PHE A 351 -10.38 -0.49 22.02
CA PHE A 351 -10.37 -0.65 23.46
C PHE A 351 -10.89 0.65 24.11
N PRO A 352 -12.21 0.77 24.34
CA PRO A 352 -12.83 2.02 24.82
C PRO A 352 -12.22 2.54 26.13
N LYS A 353 -11.83 1.63 27.04
CA LYS A 353 -11.13 1.94 28.30
C LYS A 353 -9.81 2.71 28.10
N LEU A 354 -9.13 2.50 26.97
CA LEU A 354 -7.87 3.16 26.62
C LEU A 354 -8.00 4.17 25.47
N LYS A 355 -9.24 4.56 25.10
CA LYS A 355 -9.53 5.56 24.05
C LYS A 355 -8.93 5.16 22.68
N LEU A 356 -8.93 3.86 22.40
CA LEU A 356 -8.18 3.23 21.31
C LEU A 356 -9.09 2.67 20.23
N MET A 357 -8.74 2.95 18.97
CA MET A 357 -9.29 2.31 17.77
C MET A 357 -8.18 2.01 16.76
N SER A 358 -8.34 1.02 15.89
CA SER A 358 -7.36 0.73 14.82
C SER A 358 -7.93 -0.12 13.69
N LEU A 359 -7.35 0.01 12.50
CA LEU A 359 -7.63 -0.82 11.32
C LEU A 359 -6.32 -1.36 10.73
N GLN A 360 -6.30 -2.64 10.34
CA GLN A 360 -5.15 -3.28 9.68
C GLN A 360 -5.01 -2.88 8.21
N TYR A 361 -6.10 -2.40 7.61
CA TYR A 361 -6.19 -1.96 6.22
C TYR A 361 -6.13 -0.43 6.09
N HIS A 362 -6.15 0.07 4.86
CA HIS A 362 -5.91 1.48 4.51
C HIS A 362 -7.22 2.23 4.21
N PRO A 363 -7.84 2.90 5.20
CA PRO A 363 -9.07 3.67 4.97
C PRO A 363 -8.84 4.94 4.13
N GLU A 364 -7.59 5.39 3.99
CA GLU A 364 -7.23 6.47 3.07
C GLU A 364 -7.17 6.03 1.60
N ALA A 365 -7.34 4.73 1.32
CA ALA A 365 -7.16 4.12 0.01
C ALA A 365 -5.81 4.52 -0.62
N SER A 366 -5.84 5.20 -1.78
CA SER A 366 -4.64 5.64 -2.51
C SER A 366 -3.64 4.49 -2.70
N PRO A 367 -3.96 3.49 -3.55
CA PRO A 367 -5.17 3.39 -4.38
C PRO A 367 -6.27 2.57 -3.70
N GLY A 368 -7.46 2.55 -4.28
CA GLY A 368 -8.53 1.61 -3.91
C GLY A 368 -9.88 2.26 -3.62
N PRO A 369 -10.84 1.47 -3.08
CA PRO A 369 -12.18 1.92 -2.71
C PRO A 369 -12.17 2.86 -1.49
N HIS A 370 -13.16 3.75 -1.41
CA HIS A 370 -13.30 4.74 -0.33
C HIS A 370 -14.29 4.34 0.77
N ASP A 371 -14.81 3.10 0.74
CA ASP A 371 -15.86 2.57 1.63
C ASP A 371 -15.61 2.86 3.12
N SER A 372 -14.35 2.81 3.53
CA SER A 372 -13.90 2.92 4.92
C SER A 372 -13.50 4.34 5.39
N ASP A 373 -13.63 5.38 4.53
CA ASP A 373 -13.21 6.76 4.86
C ASP A 373 -13.93 7.34 6.11
N THR A 374 -15.12 6.81 6.42
CA THR A 374 -15.92 7.18 7.60
C THR A 374 -15.18 6.99 8.93
N VAL A 375 -14.16 6.12 9.00
CA VAL A 375 -13.37 5.91 10.22
C VAL A 375 -12.64 7.18 10.68
N PHE A 376 -12.28 8.08 9.77
CA PHE A 376 -11.70 9.38 10.13
C PHE A 376 -12.73 10.28 10.84
N ALA A 377 -14.02 10.16 10.49
CA ALA A 377 -15.10 10.81 11.22
C ALA A 377 -15.32 10.19 12.62
N GLU A 378 -15.20 8.86 12.74
CA GLU A 378 -15.24 8.17 14.03
C GLU A 378 -14.11 8.64 14.96
N PHE A 379 -12.87 8.79 14.43
CA PHE A 379 -11.75 9.29 15.22
C PHE A 379 -11.94 10.73 15.68
N VAL A 380 -12.46 11.62 14.82
CA VAL A 380 -12.82 13.00 15.23
C VAL A 380 -13.94 13.00 16.27
N GLN A 381 -14.91 12.08 16.18
CA GLN A 381 -15.95 11.95 17.20
C GLN A 381 -15.39 11.39 18.52
N LEU A 382 -14.41 10.48 18.49
CA LEU A 382 -13.71 10.00 19.68
C LEU A 382 -12.94 11.14 20.38
N MET A 383 -12.23 11.99 19.62
CA MET A 383 -11.56 13.18 20.16
C MET A 383 -12.58 14.15 20.79
N ARG A 384 -13.68 14.46 20.08
CA ARG A 384 -14.76 15.32 20.59
C ARG A 384 -15.37 14.80 21.89
N LEU A 385 -15.70 13.50 21.94
CA LEU A 385 -16.28 12.87 23.12
C LEU A 385 -15.33 12.81 24.31
N GLU A 386 -14.02 12.88 24.11
CA GLU A 386 -13.05 12.99 25.21
C GLU A 386 -12.87 14.43 25.68
N LYS A 387 -12.77 15.37 24.74
CA LYS A 387 -12.68 16.81 25.02
C LYS A 387 -13.90 17.37 25.77
N GLN A 388 -15.07 16.75 25.61
CA GLN A 388 -16.29 17.06 26.35
C GLN A 388 -16.32 16.51 27.80
N LYS A 389 -15.32 15.73 28.23
CA LYS A 389 -15.19 15.21 29.61
C LYS A 389 -14.11 15.93 30.44
N ALA A 390 -13.32 16.80 29.81
CA ALA A 390 -12.14 17.45 30.37
C ALA A 390 -12.42 18.91 30.80
#